data_AF-A0A4R3LIG1-F1
#
_entry.id   AF-A0A4R3LIG1-F1
#
_cell.length_a   1.000
_cell.length_b   1.000
_cell.length_c   1.000
_cell.angle_alpha   90.00
_cell.angle_beta   90.00
_cell.angle_gamma   90.00
#
_symmetry.space_group_name_H-M   'P 1'
#
loop_
_entity.id
_entity.type
_entity.pdbx_description
1 polymer ?
#
loop_
_entity_poly.entity_id
_entity_poly.type
_entity_poly.pdbx_seq_one_letter_code
_entity_poly.pdbx_strand_id
1 'polypeptide(L)'
;MSCRIAWVAVLALMATHPTWGNGSDAAHAQHVEQARQLRQSYLDKGFITGLPKRKGRALHVGGERRSSFAPSTPPRISGELRIGRLEGLVHLSLARTRQVLYYGQVARVSGTATVDSGHLRIYSRVDVDPWTMARVLVKNPSNQPPPEDFRLDGWTMTDVVPGQSSRFTAQLVSSGGDFLLLLEAIDGHAEGIRLVLDPP
;
A
#
# COMPACT_ATOMS: atom_id res chain seq x y z
N MET A 1 -11.83 -7.60 84.91
CA MET A 1 -10.94 -8.45 84.11
C MET A 1 -11.77 -9.13 83.03
N SER A 2 -11.41 -8.85 81.77
CA SER A 2 -11.53 -9.65 80.54
C SER A 2 -12.81 -10.44 80.23
N CYS A 3 -13.38 -10.48 79.03
CA CYS A 3 -13.14 -9.81 77.75
C CYS A 3 -14.28 -10.24 76.78
N ARG A 4 -14.94 -9.26 76.14
CA ARG A 4 -15.46 -9.19 74.74
C ARG A 4 -16.11 -10.45 74.13
N ILE A 5 -17.42 -10.46 73.85
CA ILE A 5 -18.12 -9.86 72.69
C ILE A 5 -17.45 -10.16 71.33
N ALA A 6 -18.07 -11.01 70.52
CA ALA A 6 -17.91 -11.09 69.05
C ALA A 6 -19.20 -11.73 68.46
N TRP A 7 -20.23 -10.94 68.18
CA TRP A 7 -20.56 -10.34 66.87
C TRP A 7 -20.56 -11.29 65.68
N VAL A 8 -21.79 -11.54 65.23
CA VAL A 8 -22.21 -12.01 63.91
C VAL A 8 -21.50 -11.22 62.81
N ALA A 9 -20.86 -11.94 61.88
CA ALA A 9 -20.42 -11.39 60.60
C ALA A 9 -20.60 -12.46 59.50
N VAL A 10 -21.86 -12.68 59.13
CA VAL A 10 -22.22 -13.11 57.78
C VAL A 10 -22.08 -11.87 56.91
N LEU A 11 -21.05 -11.77 56.06
CA LEU A 11 -21.03 -10.86 54.91
C LEU A 11 -19.86 -11.14 53.97
N ALA A 12 -20.21 -11.19 52.69
CA ALA A 12 -19.35 -11.07 51.52
C ALA A 12 -18.39 -12.23 51.22
N LEU A 13 -18.98 -13.29 50.64
CA LEU A 13 -18.37 -14.01 49.53
C LEU A 13 -18.01 -12.98 48.43
N MET A 14 -16.84 -12.35 48.51
CA MET A 14 -16.24 -11.67 47.36
C MET A 14 -15.69 -12.77 46.46
N ALA A 15 -16.56 -13.29 45.60
CA ALA A 15 -16.11 -13.95 44.38
C ALA A 15 -15.28 -12.92 43.62
N THR A 16 -13.95 -12.99 43.77
CA THR A 16 -13.02 -12.36 42.85
C THR A 16 -13.16 -13.08 41.53
N HIS A 17 -14.15 -12.68 40.73
CA HIS A 17 -14.17 -13.00 39.32
C HIS A 17 -12.85 -12.49 38.75
N PRO A 18 -11.97 -13.36 38.21
CA PRO A 18 -10.85 -12.85 37.45
C PRO A 18 -11.45 -12.06 36.29
N THR A 19 -11.06 -10.80 36.15
CA THR A 19 -11.51 -9.88 35.10
C THR A 19 -11.01 -10.38 33.74
N TRP A 20 -11.65 -11.41 33.20
CA TRP A 20 -11.36 -11.96 31.88
C TRP A 20 -11.68 -10.95 30.76
N GLY A 21 -12.46 -9.90 31.05
CA GLY A 21 -12.74 -8.79 30.12
C GLY A 21 -11.53 -7.87 29.86
N ASN A 22 -10.69 -7.59 30.87
CA ASN A 22 -9.63 -6.59 30.74
C ASN A 22 -8.55 -6.98 29.72
N GLY A 23 -8.25 -8.27 29.58
CA GLY A 23 -7.24 -8.76 28.64
C GLY A 23 -7.70 -8.74 27.18
N SER A 24 -8.96 -9.12 26.93
CA SER A 24 -9.55 -9.09 25.59
C SER A 24 -9.71 -7.66 25.09
N ASP A 25 -10.15 -6.75 25.94
CA ASP A 25 -10.37 -5.36 25.57
C ASP A 25 -9.06 -4.61 25.35
N ALA A 26 -8.03 -4.89 26.17
CA ALA A 26 -6.69 -4.36 25.94
C ALA A 26 -6.07 -4.91 24.64
N ALA A 27 -6.23 -6.19 24.35
CA ALA A 27 -5.77 -6.79 23.08
C ALA A 27 -6.51 -6.19 21.87
N HIS A 28 -7.82 -5.96 22.00
CA HIS A 28 -8.62 -5.28 20.98
C HIS A 28 -8.14 -3.85 20.74
N ALA A 29 -7.98 -3.06 21.81
CA ALA A 29 -7.49 -1.68 21.71
C ALA A 29 -6.10 -1.60 21.06
N GLN A 30 -5.18 -2.50 21.42
CA GLN A 30 -3.85 -2.58 20.80
C GLN A 30 -3.95 -2.91 19.31
N HIS A 31 -4.83 -3.85 18.94
CA HIS A 31 -5.03 -4.24 17.54
C HIS A 31 -5.61 -3.10 16.70
N VAL A 32 -6.59 -2.37 17.25
CA VAL A 32 -7.18 -1.17 16.64
C VAL A 32 -6.12 -0.09 16.43
N GLU A 33 -5.30 0.19 17.44
CA GLU A 33 -4.24 1.20 17.34
C GLU A 33 -3.21 0.84 16.26
N GLN A 34 -2.79 -0.43 16.20
CA GLN A 34 -1.88 -0.90 15.17
C GLN A 34 -2.48 -0.77 13.76
N ALA A 35 -3.77 -1.09 13.60
CA ALA A 35 -4.47 -0.93 12.33
C ALA A 35 -4.58 0.56 11.92
N ARG A 36 -4.82 1.46 12.87
CA ARG A 36 -4.82 2.92 12.64
C ARG A 36 -3.47 3.43 12.19
N GLN A 37 -2.39 3.03 12.86
CA GLN A 37 -1.03 3.44 12.49
C GLN A 37 -0.67 2.98 11.08
N LEU A 38 -1.00 1.72 10.74
CA LEU A 38 -0.82 1.21 9.39
C LEU A 38 -1.61 2.03 8.37
N ARG A 39 -2.90 2.27 8.61
CA ARG A 39 -3.75 3.09 7.74
C ARG A 39 -3.17 4.48 7.55
N GLN A 40 -2.77 5.15 8.64
CA GLN A 40 -2.19 6.49 8.61
C GLN A 40 -0.91 6.54 7.76
N SER A 41 -0.05 5.52 7.84
CA SER A 41 1.17 5.45 7.03
C SER A 41 0.93 5.44 5.51
N TYR A 42 -0.23 4.98 5.05
CA TYR A 42 -0.64 5.08 3.65
C TYR A 42 -1.22 6.47 3.34
N LEU A 43 -2.01 7.04 4.25
CA LEU A 43 -2.56 8.38 4.10
C LEU A 43 -1.44 9.44 3.99
N ASP A 44 -0.41 9.32 4.83
CA ASP A 44 0.76 10.20 4.83
C ASP A 44 1.59 10.12 3.54
N LYS A 45 1.51 8.99 2.81
CA LYS A 45 2.13 8.81 1.49
C LYS A 45 1.29 9.40 0.35
N GLY A 46 0.30 10.24 0.66
CA GLY A 46 -0.57 10.86 -0.32
C GLY A 46 -1.57 9.88 -0.91
N PHE A 47 -2.21 9.05 -0.08
CA PHE A 47 -3.27 8.15 -0.57
C PHE A 47 -4.46 8.93 -1.14
N ILE A 48 -4.95 8.49 -2.29
CA ILE A 48 -6.17 8.97 -2.92
C ILE A 48 -7.06 7.80 -3.32
N THR A 49 -8.37 7.99 -3.23
CA THR A 49 -9.36 6.95 -3.54
C THR A 49 -9.66 6.84 -5.04
N GLY A 50 -9.40 7.89 -5.81
CA GLY A 50 -9.75 7.95 -7.23
C GLY A 50 -8.65 8.58 -8.07
N LEU A 51 -8.49 8.07 -9.29
CA LEU A 51 -7.60 8.66 -10.29
C LEU A 51 -8.29 9.85 -10.99
N PRO A 52 -7.51 10.81 -11.50
CA PRO A 52 -8.03 11.85 -12.36
C PRO A 52 -8.63 11.25 -13.64
N LYS A 53 -9.75 11.82 -14.10
CA LYS A 53 -10.49 11.32 -15.29
C LYS A 53 -9.86 11.72 -16.63
N ARG A 54 -8.67 12.32 -16.63
CA ARG A 54 -8.01 12.89 -17.81
C ARG A 54 -7.30 11.79 -18.58
N LYS A 55 -7.86 11.37 -19.72
CA LYS A 55 -7.18 10.40 -20.60
C LYS A 55 -5.95 11.03 -21.23
N GLY A 56 -4.89 10.25 -21.29
CA GLY A 56 -3.60 10.67 -21.78
C GLY A 56 -3.02 9.76 -22.85
N ARG A 57 -1.83 10.12 -23.33
CA ARG A 57 -0.98 9.28 -24.18
C ARG A 57 0.50 9.56 -23.93
N ALA A 58 1.32 8.55 -24.19
CA ALA A 58 2.77 8.67 -24.18
C ALA A 58 3.30 8.61 -25.62
N LEU A 59 4.20 9.52 -25.96
CA LEU A 59 4.81 9.68 -27.28
C LEU A 59 6.30 9.40 -27.18
N HIS A 60 6.86 8.84 -28.27
CA HIS A 60 8.28 8.46 -28.35
C HIS A 60 8.72 7.58 -27.18
N VAL A 61 7.93 6.54 -26.90
CA VAL A 61 8.25 5.55 -25.85
C VAL A 61 9.29 4.59 -26.39
N GLY A 62 10.43 4.49 -25.71
CA GLY A 62 11.54 3.60 -26.07
C GLY A 62 12.34 3.16 -24.86
N GLY A 63 13.32 2.28 -25.07
CA GLY A 63 14.19 1.75 -24.01
C GLY A 63 14.14 0.22 -23.89
N GLU A 64 15.06 -0.32 -23.08
CA GLU A 64 15.21 -1.75 -22.86
C GLU A 64 14.53 -2.17 -21.56
N ARG A 65 13.66 -3.19 -21.65
CA ARG A 65 12.98 -3.77 -20.49
C ARG A 65 13.26 -5.26 -20.45
N ARG A 66 13.50 -5.78 -19.26
CA ARG A 66 13.67 -7.20 -18.99
C ARG A 66 12.63 -7.62 -17.98
N SER A 67 12.02 -8.78 -18.21
CA SER A 67 11.03 -9.34 -17.29
C SER A 67 11.21 -10.83 -17.15
N SER A 68 11.09 -11.34 -15.91
CA SER A 68 11.01 -12.77 -15.63
C SER A 68 9.77 -13.08 -14.79
N PHE A 69 9.18 -14.23 -15.09
CA PHE A 69 7.94 -14.71 -14.46
C PHE A 69 8.15 -16.11 -13.92
N ALA A 70 7.58 -16.38 -12.75
CA ALA A 70 7.49 -17.74 -12.22
C ALA A 70 6.18 -17.91 -11.42
N PRO A 71 5.64 -19.13 -11.30
CA PRO A 71 4.35 -19.37 -10.66
C PRO A 71 4.27 -18.89 -9.21
N SER A 72 5.35 -19.10 -8.44
CA SER A 72 5.37 -18.87 -6.99
C SER A 72 6.13 -17.61 -6.57
N THR A 73 6.58 -16.79 -7.52
CA THR A 73 7.32 -15.55 -7.23
C THR A 73 6.69 -14.38 -7.95
N PRO A 74 6.64 -13.18 -7.32
CA PRO A 74 6.22 -11.97 -8.00
C PRO A 74 7.03 -11.74 -9.29
N PRO A 75 6.39 -11.22 -10.36
CA PRO A 75 7.08 -10.82 -11.57
C PRO A 75 8.22 -9.87 -11.28
N ARG A 76 9.37 -10.13 -11.89
CA ARG A 76 10.56 -9.27 -11.79
C ARG A 76 10.67 -8.47 -13.07
N ILE A 77 10.74 -7.15 -12.96
CA ILE A 77 10.77 -6.22 -14.10
C ILE A 77 11.86 -5.19 -13.85
N SER A 78 12.79 -5.07 -14.78
CA SER A 78 13.93 -4.14 -14.69
C SER A 78 14.27 -3.53 -16.06
N GLY A 79 15.16 -2.53 -16.07
CA GLY A 79 15.64 -1.89 -17.29
C GLY A 79 15.44 -0.38 -17.30
N GLU A 80 15.52 0.22 -18.48
CA GLU A 80 15.38 1.67 -18.68
C GLU A 80 14.29 1.96 -19.69
N LEU A 81 13.44 2.93 -19.35
CA LEU A 81 12.38 3.44 -20.20
C LEU A 81 12.55 4.93 -20.41
N ARG A 82 12.40 5.38 -21.65
CA ARG A 82 12.41 6.78 -22.04
C ARG A 82 11.09 7.12 -22.70
N ILE A 83 10.53 8.27 -22.35
CA ILE A 83 9.31 8.80 -22.94
C ILE A 83 9.62 10.23 -23.34
N GLY A 84 9.57 10.51 -24.65
CA GLY A 84 9.84 11.87 -25.14
C GLY A 84 8.81 12.86 -24.61
N ARG A 85 7.52 12.47 -24.60
CA ARG A 85 6.43 13.31 -24.10
C ARG A 85 5.27 12.50 -23.54
N LEU A 86 4.76 12.90 -22.39
CA LEU A 86 3.56 12.37 -21.74
C LEU A 86 2.50 13.46 -21.71
N GLU A 87 1.26 13.12 -22.06
CA GLU A 87 0.11 14.01 -21.97
C GLU A 87 -0.95 13.31 -21.11
N GLY A 88 -1.50 13.96 -20.08
CA GLY A 88 -2.54 13.38 -19.20
C GLY A 88 -2.13 12.11 -18.44
N LEU A 89 -3.11 11.28 -18.06
CA LEU A 89 -2.91 10.01 -17.36
C LEU A 89 -2.77 8.84 -18.37
N VAL A 90 -1.72 8.05 -18.22
CA VAL A 90 -1.38 6.93 -19.10
C VAL A 90 -1.11 5.65 -18.31
N HIS A 91 -1.60 4.54 -18.87
CA HIS A 91 -1.20 3.20 -18.45
C HIS A 91 -0.07 2.72 -19.36
N LEU A 92 1.14 2.68 -18.82
CA LEU A 92 2.33 2.32 -19.56
C LEU A 92 2.69 0.86 -19.30
N SER A 93 2.65 0.03 -20.33
CA SER A 93 3.02 -1.39 -20.21
C SER A 93 4.52 -1.54 -19.97
N LEU A 94 4.89 -2.11 -18.83
CA LEU A 94 6.27 -2.42 -18.48
C LEU A 94 6.64 -3.86 -18.84
N ALA A 95 5.70 -4.79 -18.72
CA ALA A 95 5.88 -6.18 -19.08
C ALA A 95 4.57 -6.80 -19.55
N ARG A 96 4.68 -7.85 -20.37
CA ARG A 96 3.55 -8.63 -20.86
C ARG A 96 3.89 -10.11 -20.83
N THR A 97 2.93 -10.92 -20.41
CA THR A 97 3.00 -12.38 -20.52
C THR A 97 1.78 -12.94 -21.26
N ARG A 98 1.99 -14.02 -22.00
CA ARG A 98 0.92 -14.81 -22.63
C ARG A 98 0.52 -16.02 -21.80
N GLN A 99 1.23 -16.30 -20.71
CA GLN A 99 0.96 -17.45 -19.84
C GLN A 99 -0.13 -17.07 -18.82
N VAL A 100 -1.29 -17.71 -18.96
CA VAL A 100 -2.48 -17.44 -18.13
C VAL A 100 -2.22 -17.68 -16.64
N LEU A 101 -1.32 -18.61 -16.30
CA LEU A 101 -0.92 -18.92 -14.93
C LEU A 101 -0.34 -17.70 -14.18
N TYR A 102 0.15 -16.69 -14.89
CA TYR A 102 0.75 -15.50 -14.30
C TYR A 102 -0.21 -14.30 -14.30
N TYR A 103 -1.44 -14.49 -14.79
CA TYR A 103 -2.44 -13.42 -14.80
C TYR A 103 -2.87 -13.10 -13.37
N GLY A 104 -2.98 -11.82 -13.05
CA GLY A 104 -3.38 -11.37 -11.72
C GLY A 104 -2.28 -11.43 -10.66
N GLN A 105 -1.05 -11.87 -11.01
CA GLN A 105 0.07 -11.75 -10.09
C GLN A 105 0.31 -10.27 -9.72
N VAL A 106 0.61 -10.00 -8.45
CA VAL A 106 0.96 -8.66 -7.99
C VAL A 106 2.44 -8.39 -8.32
N ALA A 107 2.70 -7.42 -9.20
CA ALA A 107 4.04 -6.97 -9.52
C ALA A 107 4.34 -5.64 -8.84
N ARG A 108 5.55 -5.51 -8.29
CA ARG A 108 6.07 -4.28 -7.72
C ARG A 108 7.39 -3.94 -8.39
N VAL A 109 7.58 -2.65 -8.68
CA VAL A 109 8.82 -2.13 -9.23
C VAL A 109 9.34 -1.02 -8.32
N SER A 110 10.65 -0.96 -8.14
CA SER A 110 11.33 0.20 -7.60
C SER A 110 12.25 0.77 -8.67
N GLY A 111 12.58 2.05 -8.52
CA GLY A 111 13.47 2.68 -9.47
C GLY A 111 13.66 4.15 -9.20
N THR A 112 14.27 4.80 -10.18
CA THR A 112 14.54 6.23 -10.20
C THR A 112 13.89 6.84 -11.44
N ALA A 113 13.22 7.97 -11.25
CA ALA A 113 12.56 8.72 -12.31
C ALA A 113 13.16 10.13 -12.42
N THR A 114 13.33 10.60 -13.64
CA THR A 114 13.65 12.00 -13.94
C THR A 114 12.71 12.51 -15.03
N VAL A 115 12.49 13.81 -15.05
CA VAL A 115 11.71 14.52 -16.08
C VAL A 115 12.42 15.83 -16.40
N ASP A 116 12.54 16.16 -17.68
CA ASP A 116 13.25 17.38 -18.10
C ASP A 116 12.36 18.61 -17.95
N SER A 117 11.07 18.49 -18.28
CA SER A 117 10.09 19.57 -18.14
C SER A 117 8.68 19.05 -17.80
N GLY A 118 7.90 19.87 -17.08
CA GLY A 118 6.56 19.52 -16.59
C GLY A 118 6.57 18.55 -15.39
N HIS A 119 5.52 18.58 -14.58
CA HIS A 119 5.44 17.71 -13.40
C HIS A 119 4.93 16.32 -13.76
N LEU A 120 5.70 15.31 -13.39
CA LEU A 120 5.34 13.90 -13.54
C LEU A 120 4.88 13.32 -12.18
N ARG A 121 3.78 12.59 -12.21
CA ARG A 121 3.30 11.80 -11.08
C ARG A 121 3.29 10.32 -11.42
N ILE A 122 3.84 9.50 -10.53
CA ILE A 122 3.81 8.04 -10.63
C ILE A 122 2.82 7.52 -9.60
N TYR A 123 1.90 6.66 -10.05
CA TYR A 123 0.90 6.06 -9.17
C TYR A 123 1.24 4.62 -8.83
N SER A 124 1.03 4.27 -7.57
CA SER A 124 1.12 2.89 -7.06
C SER A 124 -0.25 2.44 -6.58
N ARG A 125 -0.71 1.29 -7.05
CA ARG A 125 -1.98 0.71 -6.58
C ARG A 125 -1.89 0.36 -5.10
N VAL A 126 -2.92 0.72 -4.34
CA VAL A 126 -3.12 0.31 -2.94
C VAL A 126 -4.44 -0.45 -2.84
N ASP A 127 -4.36 -1.70 -2.42
CA ASP A 127 -5.48 -2.57 -2.08
C ASP A 127 -5.03 -3.39 -0.87
N VAL A 128 -5.28 -2.84 0.32
CA VAL A 128 -4.82 -3.43 1.59
C VAL A 128 -5.90 -3.35 2.65
N ASP A 129 -5.84 -4.30 3.57
CA ASP A 129 -6.66 -4.33 4.78
C ASP A 129 -5.74 -4.19 6.01
N PRO A 130 -5.50 -2.95 6.50
CA PRO A 130 -4.70 -2.68 7.69
C PRO A 130 -5.16 -3.42 8.94
N TRP A 131 -6.45 -3.73 9.07
CA TRP A 131 -6.95 -4.54 10.19
C TRP A 131 -6.42 -5.97 10.12
N THR A 132 -6.54 -6.61 8.96
CA THR A 132 -5.98 -7.95 8.76
C THR A 132 -4.45 -7.95 8.87
N MET A 133 -3.77 -6.92 8.37
CA MET A 133 -2.31 -6.78 8.47
C MET A 133 -1.84 -6.57 9.91
N ALA A 134 -2.58 -5.81 10.73
CA ALA A 134 -2.23 -5.59 12.13
C ALA A 134 -2.20 -6.89 12.94
N ARG A 135 -2.96 -7.92 12.55
CA ARG A 135 -3.00 -9.24 13.23
C ARG A 135 -1.65 -9.91 13.31
N VAL A 136 -0.77 -9.71 12.32
CA VAL A 136 0.57 -10.32 12.31
C VAL A 136 1.62 -9.48 13.06
N LEU A 137 1.25 -8.26 13.47
CA LEU A 137 2.16 -7.33 14.15
C LEU A 137 1.90 -7.25 15.66
N VAL A 138 0.69 -7.59 16.10
CA VAL A 138 0.34 -7.58 17.53
C VAL A 138 0.57 -8.94 18.18
N LYS A 139 0.92 -8.93 19.47
CA LYS A 139 1.20 -10.16 20.23
C LYS A 139 -0.04 -11.04 20.39
N ASN A 140 -1.19 -10.43 20.69
CA ASN A 140 -2.47 -11.11 20.88
C ASN A 140 -3.49 -10.47 19.93
N PRO A 141 -3.74 -11.05 18.73
CA PRO A 141 -4.70 -10.50 17.80
C PRO A 141 -6.12 -10.60 18.36
N SER A 142 -6.92 -9.56 18.13
CA SER A 142 -8.32 -9.56 18.56
C SER A 142 -9.18 -10.45 17.66
N ASN A 143 -10.13 -11.16 18.28
CA ASN A 143 -11.20 -11.89 17.57
C ASN A 143 -12.47 -11.04 17.39
N GLN A 144 -12.53 -9.86 17.99
CA GLN A 144 -13.65 -8.93 17.82
C GLN A 144 -13.59 -8.29 16.43
N PRO A 145 -14.73 -7.90 15.82
CA PRO A 145 -14.72 -7.19 14.54
C PRO A 145 -14.05 -5.81 14.66
N PRO A 146 -13.53 -5.25 13.55
CA PRO A 146 -12.99 -3.89 13.58
C PRO A 146 -14.09 -2.87 13.90
N PRO A 147 -13.79 -1.81 14.68
CA PRO A 147 -14.76 -0.77 15.00
C PRO A 147 -15.10 0.17 13.83
N GLU A 148 -14.27 0.18 12.78
CA GLU A 148 -14.40 1.03 11.59
C GLU A 148 -13.88 0.30 10.35
N ASP A 149 -14.20 0.79 9.15
CA ASP A 149 -13.61 0.23 7.92
C ASP A 149 -12.18 0.75 7.75
N PHE A 150 -11.22 -0.17 7.89
CA PHE A 150 -9.80 0.11 7.70
C PHE A 150 -9.34 -0.02 6.25
N ARG A 151 -10.16 -0.63 5.38
CA ARG A 151 -9.75 -1.00 4.02
C ARG A 151 -9.32 0.24 3.23
N LEU A 152 -8.20 0.09 2.54
CA LEU A 152 -7.67 1.11 1.64
C LEU A 152 -7.68 0.55 0.22
N ASP A 153 -8.61 1.07 -0.57
CA ASP A 153 -8.73 0.82 -1.99
C ASP A 153 -8.50 2.15 -2.73
N GLY A 154 -7.34 2.29 -3.36
CA GLY A 154 -6.96 3.52 -4.04
C GLY A 154 -5.53 3.50 -4.55
N TRP A 155 -4.84 4.61 -4.40
CA TRP A 155 -3.51 4.87 -4.99
C TRP A 155 -2.67 5.72 -4.06
N THR A 156 -1.37 5.46 -4.00
CA THR A 156 -0.38 6.43 -3.50
C THR A 156 0.36 7.06 -4.68
N MET A 157 0.90 8.26 -4.47
CA MET A 157 1.56 9.03 -5.51
C MET A 157 3.02 9.32 -5.17
N THR A 158 3.86 9.37 -6.19
CA THR A 158 5.23 9.90 -6.10
C THR A 158 5.38 11.01 -7.13
N ASP A 159 5.68 12.20 -6.65
CA ASP A 159 5.91 13.37 -7.49
C ASP A 159 7.38 13.43 -7.94
N VAL A 160 7.58 13.69 -9.23
CA VAL A 160 8.87 13.85 -9.87
C VAL A 160 8.94 15.27 -10.40
N VAL A 161 9.78 16.07 -9.76
CA VAL A 161 9.97 17.49 -10.09
C VAL A 161 10.94 17.60 -11.27
N PRO A 162 10.70 18.55 -12.21
CA PRO A 162 11.62 18.82 -13.31
C PRO A 162 13.08 18.99 -12.86
N GLY A 163 13.99 18.33 -13.57
CA GLY A 163 15.42 18.37 -13.32
C GLY A 163 15.89 17.63 -12.06
N GLN A 164 14.97 17.01 -11.31
CA GLN A 164 15.30 16.22 -10.12
C GLN A 164 15.16 14.72 -10.37
N SER A 165 16.02 13.97 -9.69
CA SER A 165 15.99 12.52 -9.66
C SER A 165 15.23 12.06 -8.43
N SER A 166 14.08 11.41 -8.63
CA SER A 166 13.21 10.95 -7.57
C SER A 166 13.16 9.42 -7.55
N ARG A 167 13.40 8.82 -6.37
CA ARG A 167 13.12 7.40 -6.19
C ARG A 167 11.62 7.16 -6.09
N PHE A 168 11.17 6.04 -6.66
CA PHE A 168 9.80 5.60 -6.55
C PHE A 168 9.70 4.11 -6.28
N THR A 169 8.57 3.69 -5.75
CA THR A 169 8.16 2.30 -5.68
C THR A 169 6.69 2.24 -6.06
N ALA A 170 6.35 1.34 -6.98
CA ALA A 170 5.00 1.23 -7.50
C ALA A 170 4.55 -0.22 -7.61
N GLN A 171 3.36 -0.50 -7.06
CA GLN A 171 2.61 -1.69 -7.40
C GLN A 171 1.86 -1.45 -8.72
N LEU A 172 2.12 -2.34 -9.68
CA LEU A 172 1.59 -2.24 -11.04
C LEU A 172 0.14 -2.72 -11.11
N VAL A 173 -0.60 -2.21 -12.08
CA VAL A 173 -1.90 -2.75 -12.45
C VAL A 173 -1.70 -3.97 -13.34
N SER A 174 -2.29 -5.10 -12.93
CA SER A 174 -2.32 -6.31 -13.75
C SER A 174 -3.63 -6.40 -14.51
N SER A 175 -3.58 -6.58 -15.82
CA SER A 175 -4.78 -6.78 -16.65
C SER A 175 -4.45 -7.67 -17.85
N GLY A 176 -5.08 -8.85 -17.95
CA GLY A 176 -4.92 -9.73 -19.12
C GLY A 176 -3.47 -10.10 -19.44
N GLY A 177 -2.62 -10.24 -18.42
CA GLY A 177 -1.19 -10.52 -18.58
C GLY A 177 -0.30 -9.31 -18.84
N ASP A 178 -0.86 -8.12 -18.99
CA ASP A 178 -0.11 -6.86 -18.98
C ASP A 178 0.14 -6.38 -17.54
N PHE A 179 1.33 -5.81 -17.32
CA PHE A 179 1.73 -5.16 -16.09
C PHE A 179 2.01 -3.68 -16.38
N LEU A 180 1.10 -2.84 -15.90
CA LEU A 180 1.00 -1.43 -16.29
C LEU A 180 1.44 -0.52 -15.14
N LEU A 181 2.33 0.42 -15.43
CA LEU A 181 2.67 1.54 -14.56
C LEU A 181 1.79 2.74 -14.92
N LEU A 182 1.21 3.39 -13.92
CA LEU A 182 0.39 4.58 -14.15
C LEU A 182 1.24 5.83 -13.97
N LEU A 183 1.21 6.69 -15.00
CA LEU A 183 1.94 7.95 -15.06
C LEU A 183 0.97 9.07 -15.41
N GLU A 184 1.12 10.24 -14.80
CA GLU A 184 0.36 11.44 -15.16
C GLU A 184 1.29 12.65 -15.33
N ALA A 185 1.03 13.42 -16.38
CA ALA A 185 1.53 14.79 -16.50
C ALA A 185 0.53 15.77 -15.84
N ILE A 186 0.84 16.27 -14.64
CA ILE A 186 -0.10 17.04 -13.81
C ILE A 186 -0.51 18.35 -14.51
N ASP A 187 0.46 19.02 -15.14
CA ASP A 187 0.27 20.29 -15.86
C ASP A 187 -0.24 20.09 -17.30
N GLY A 188 -0.69 18.88 -17.62
CA GLY A 188 -1.19 18.50 -18.94
C GLY A 188 -0.12 17.91 -19.87
N HIS A 189 1.16 18.28 -19.70
CA HIS A 189 2.27 17.67 -20.43
C HIS A 189 3.56 17.57 -19.58
N ALA A 190 4.37 16.55 -19.86
CA ALA A 190 5.71 16.35 -19.28
C ALA A 190 6.63 15.75 -20.35
N GLU A 191 7.88 16.22 -20.44
CA GLU A 191 8.81 15.85 -21.51
C GLU A 191 10.15 15.34 -20.96
N GLY A 192 10.85 14.55 -21.78
CA GLY A 192 12.16 14.01 -21.43
C GLY A 192 12.14 13.07 -20.22
N ILE A 193 11.10 12.25 -20.09
CA ILE A 193 10.96 11.35 -18.93
C ILE A 193 11.90 10.16 -19.09
N ARG A 194 12.66 9.85 -18.05
CA ARG A 194 13.48 8.65 -17.95
C ARG A 194 13.13 7.90 -16.66
N LEU A 195 12.83 6.62 -16.80
CA LEU A 195 12.59 5.70 -15.69
C LEU A 195 13.66 4.61 -15.73
N VAL A 196 14.42 4.48 -14.66
CA VAL A 196 15.39 3.40 -14.45
C VAL A 196 14.81 2.47 -13.39
N LEU A 197 14.46 1.26 -13.78
CA LEU A 197 13.88 0.23 -12.92
C LEU A 197 15.00 -0.61 -12.32
N ASP A 198 15.02 -0.69 -10.99
CA ASP A 198 16.05 -1.41 -10.25
C ASP A 198 16.02 -2.91 -10.60
N PRO A 199 17.17 -3.60 -10.58
CA PRO A 199 17.18 -5.04 -10.63
C PRO A 199 16.48 -5.63 -9.40
N PRO A 200 15.80 -6.77 -9.57
CA PRO A 200 15.09 -7.49 -8.52
C PRO A 200 16.01 -8.14 -7.48
#